data_AF-A0A8H6YHZ4-F1
#
_entry.id   AF-A0A8H6YHZ4-F1
#
_cell.length_a   1.000
_cell.length_b   1.000
_cell.length_c   1.000
_cell.angle_alpha   90.00
_cell.angle_beta   90.00
_cell.angle_gamma   90.00
#
_symmetry.space_group_name_H-M   'P 1'
#
loop_
_entity.id
_entity.type
_entity.pdbx_description
1 polymer ?
#
loop_
_entity_poly.entity_id
_entity_poly.type
_entity_poly.pdbx_seq_one_letter_code
_entity_poly.pdbx_strand_id
1 'polypeptide(L)'
;MIPANAIPLEELLELKKDPGKPAPKVSDPMSVVEMALEIEVERARAIEALSARDAAIQRLSQAYVSLRQKTAIIERLQKAQPQSEQVAAPDSKTLREEFTSNRSTPPVKSADPPPSYEENGIDHPGHGAQLIRPASGSRLPAKTPSRNTFIVLDDSDLDYQVVHITPKSNEPEDIIKARNALLAAIPLPAEPPDDTLKPIVIPPPFTLHEFLANATGSLRNALSNYRVLQELTTSWCPEREEHGYLLTPLFKCSTNPRVATAHRWNMVDVMARMSKPTECFYNKDGNWYYAGVYKGFRLDDLTTKEWEALSTETTQALVKDTIAGRKNTSPQNIYETTQLYSAGALRVACIGLQCVGFNKAMYHAMLEQAVKCALATKFKGTPPPGAGLGTVGGAWNAAGEGNAVDGMVSGIAAMSIGSENVPVQNGKGKK
;
A
#
# COMPACT_ATOMS: atom_id res chain seq x y z
N MET A 1 -9.14 -36.81 -5.04
CA MET A 1 -9.25 -38.25 -4.70
C MET A 1 -10.69 -38.48 -4.27
N ILE A 2 -11.50 -39.12 -5.11
CA ILE A 2 -12.90 -39.45 -4.78
C ILE A 2 -12.85 -40.70 -3.90
N PRO A 3 -13.49 -40.75 -2.73
CA PRO A 3 -13.50 -41.95 -1.90
C PRO A 3 -14.16 -43.09 -2.68
N ALA A 4 -13.51 -44.25 -2.71
CA ALA A 4 -13.90 -45.43 -3.50
C ALA A 4 -15.25 -46.07 -3.10
N ASN A 5 -16.02 -45.42 -2.23
CA ASN A 5 -17.31 -45.90 -1.70
C ASN A 5 -18.49 -44.99 -2.06
N ALA A 6 -18.35 -44.09 -3.03
CA ALA A 6 -19.48 -43.30 -3.52
C ALA A 6 -20.47 -44.21 -4.27
N ILE A 7 -21.60 -44.52 -3.64
CA ILE A 7 -22.71 -45.25 -4.23
C ILE A 7 -23.26 -44.40 -5.41
N PRO A 8 -23.32 -44.93 -6.65
CA PRO A 8 -23.85 -44.22 -7.80
C PRO A 8 -25.30 -43.76 -7.55
N LEU A 9 -25.65 -42.55 -7.99
CA LEU A 9 -26.97 -41.96 -7.79
C LEU A 9 -28.09 -42.85 -8.40
N GLU A 10 -27.75 -43.66 -9.40
CA GLU A 10 -28.64 -44.62 -10.03
C GLU A 10 -29.07 -45.77 -9.08
N GLU A 11 -28.19 -46.19 -8.17
CA GLU A 11 -28.47 -47.30 -7.23
C GLU A 11 -29.46 -46.86 -6.11
N LEU A 12 -29.46 -45.57 -5.77
CA LEU A 12 -30.40 -44.95 -4.84
C LEU A 12 -31.84 -44.87 -5.39
N LEU A 13 -31.99 -44.81 -6.72
CA LEU A 13 -33.30 -44.79 -7.37
C LEU A 13 -33.92 -46.18 -7.51
N GLU A 14 -33.11 -47.24 -7.61
CA GLU A 14 -33.61 -48.63 -7.69
C GLU A 14 -34.11 -49.16 -6.33
N LEU A 15 -33.56 -48.67 -5.22
CA LEU A 15 -33.95 -49.07 -3.86
C LEU A 15 -35.40 -48.70 -3.47
N LYS A 16 -36.09 -47.87 -4.26
CA LYS A 16 -37.49 -47.49 -4.02
C LYS A 16 -38.51 -48.49 -4.59
N LYS A 17 -38.06 -49.50 -5.35
CA LYS A 17 -38.95 -50.38 -6.14
C LYS A 17 -39.28 -51.72 -5.49
N ASP A 18 -38.64 -52.08 -4.38
CA ASP A 18 -38.80 -53.39 -3.75
C ASP A 18 -39.08 -53.28 -2.23
N PRO A 19 -40.36 -53.28 -1.80
CA PRO A 19 -40.74 -53.06 -0.40
C PRO A 19 -40.40 -54.25 0.54
N GLY A 20 -39.77 -55.32 0.03
CA GLY A 20 -39.43 -56.51 0.81
C GLY A 20 -37.98 -56.62 1.29
N LYS A 21 -37.09 -55.70 0.89
CA LYS A 21 -35.66 -55.78 1.27
C LYS A 21 -35.45 -55.18 2.66
N PRO A 22 -34.82 -55.89 3.61
CA PRO A 22 -34.56 -55.37 4.96
C PRO A 22 -33.73 -54.09 4.86
N ALA A 23 -34.21 -53.02 5.52
CA ALA A 23 -33.57 -51.71 5.48
C ALA A 23 -32.07 -51.85 5.79
N PRO A 24 -31.18 -51.32 4.94
CA PRO A 24 -29.76 -51.30 5.25
C PRO A 24 -29.60 -50.61 6.61
N LYS A 25 -28.91 -51.29 7.55
CA LYS A 25 -28.63 -50.74 8.88
C LYS A 25 -28.00 -49.38 8.68
N VAL A 26 -28.75 -48.33 9.02
CA VAL A 26 -28.33 -46.94 8.87
C VAL A 26 -27.04 -46.79 9.65
N SER A 27 -25.95 -46.57 8.92
CA SER A 27 -24.66 -46.15 9.45
C SER A 27 -24.89 -44.92 10.32
N ASP A 28 -24.24 -44.92 11.50
CA ASP A 28 -24.28 -43.90 12.56
C ASP A 28 -24.88 -42.55 12.13
N PRO A 29 -25.98 -42.07 12.74
CA PRO A 29 -26.62 -40.81 12.36
C PRO A 29 -25.65 -39.61 12.37
N MET A 30 -24.56 -39.67 13.13
CA MET A 30 -23.51 -38.64 13.11
C MET A 30 -22.75 -38.61 11.77
N SER A 31 -22.51 -39.76 11.13
CA SER A 31 -21.87 -39.84 9.83
C SER A 31 -22.70 -39.19 8.71
N VAL A 32 -24.04 -39.26 8.81
CA VAL A 32 -24.94 -38.58 7.87
C VAL A 32 -24.84 -37.05 8.00
N VAL A 33 -24.70 -36.54 9.22
CA VAL A 33 -24.53 -35.10 9.48
C VAL A 33 -23.17 -34.62 8.97
N GLU A 34 -22.08 -35.37 9.20
CA GLU A 34 -20.75 -35.03 8.67
C GLU A 34 -20.74 -34.99 7.14
N MET A 35 -21.35 -35.98 6.48
CA MET A 35 -21.49 -36.00 5.02
C MET A 35 -22.30 -34.81 4.50
N ALA A 36 -23.39 -34.43 5.19
CA ALA A 36 -24.19 -33.28 4.80
C ALA A 36 -23.39 -31.96 4.89
N LEU A 37 -22.58 -31.79 5.93
CA LEU A 37 -21.67 -30.64 6.06
C LEU A 37 -20.59 -30.63 4.99
N GLU A 38 -20.01 -31.78 4.65
CA GLU A 38 -19.02 -31.90 3.58
C GLU A 38 -19.61 -31.53 2.21
N ILE A 39 -20.84 -31.99 1.93
CA ILE A 39 -21.58 -31.61 0.71
C ILE A 39 -21.84 -30.10 0.67
N GLU A 40 -22.19 -29.47 1.79
CA GLU A 40 -22.44 -28.03 1.85
C GLU A 40 -21.16 -27.22 1.60
N VAL A 41 -20.03 -27.66 2.17
CA VAL A 41 -18.70 -27.05 1.93
C VAL A 41 -18.30 -27.18 0.46
N GLU A 42 -18.45 -28.35 -0.14
CA GLU A 42 -18.14 -28.55 -1.56
C GLU A 42 -19.06 -27.75 -2.47
N ARG A 43 -20.34 -27.60 -2.12
CA ARG A 43 -21.27 -26.72 -2.85
C ARG A 43 -20.83 -25.27 -2.80
N ALA A 44 -20.37 -24.78 -1.64
CA ALA A 44 -19.85 -23.42 -1.51
C ALA A 44 -18.60 -23.21 -2.38
N ARG A 45 -17.65 -24.15 -2.38
CA ARG A 45 -16.45 -24.13 -3.24
C ARG A 45 -16.82 -24.11 -4.73
N ALA A 46 -17.80 -24.91 -5.15
CA ALA A 46 -18.26 -24.94 -6.53
C ALA A 46 -18.87 -23.59 -6.97
N ILE A 47 -19.65 -22.95 -6.10
CA ILE A 47 -20.23 -21.62 -6.37
C ILE A 47 -19.12 -20.56 -6.50
N GLU A 48 -18.14 -20.59 -5.61
CA GLU A 48 -16.98 -19.68 -5.66
C GLU A 48 -16.17 -19.87 -6.97
N ALA A 49 -15.89 -21.13 -7.34
CA ALA A 49 -15.17 -21.44 -8.57
C ALA A 49 -15.94 -20.97 -9.83
N LEU A 50 -17.26 -21.12 -9.85
CA LEU A 50 -18.11 -20.60 -10.95
C LEU A 50 -18.08 -19.07 -10.99
N SER A 51 -18.17 -18.40 -9.85
CA SER A 51 -18.08 -16.94 -9.77
C SER A 51 -16.73 -16.42 -10.25
N ALA A 52 -15.63 -17.07 -9.86
CA ALA A 52 -14.28 -16.73 -10.30
C ALA A 52 -14.11 -16.92 -11.82
N ARG A 53 -14.66 -18.00 -12.38
CA ARG A 53 -14.68 -18.23 -13.83
C ARG A 53 -15.42 -17.12 -14.56
N ASP A 54 -16.61 -16.75 -14.10
CA ASP A 54 -17.44 -15.74 -14.75
C ASP A 54 -16.76 -14.36 -14.70
N ALA A 55 -16.10 -14.02 -13.59
CA ALA A 55 -15.26 -12.82 -13.49
C ALA A 55 -14.07 -12.83 -14.46
N ALA A 56 -13.41 -13.98 -14.64
CA ALA A 56 -12.33 -14.12 -15.62
C ALA A 56 -12.82 -13.95 -17.06
N ILE A 57 -13.99 -14.53 -17.40
CA ILE A 57 -14.64 -14.35 -18.71
C ILE A 57 -14.98 -12.87 -18.95
N GLN A 58 -15.49 -12.18 -17.94
CA GLN A 58 -15.81 -10.75 -18.05
C GLN A 58 -14.57 -9.90 -18.32
N ARG A 59 -13.45 -10.16 -17.62
CA ARG A 59 -12.17 -9.47 -17.86
C ARG A 59 -11.61 -9.75 -19.26
N LEU A 60 -11.69 -10.99 -19.73
CA LEU A 60 -11.29 -11.35 -21.10
C LEU A 60 -12.14 -10.62 -22.16
N SER A 61 -13.46 -10.50 -21.91
CA SER A 61 -14.37 -9.75 -22.78
C SER A 61 -14.00 -8.26 -22.85
N GLN A 62 -13.74 -7.62 -21.70
CA GLN A 62 -13.29 -6.22 -21.63
C GLN A 62 -11.95 -6.02 -22.34
N ALA A 63 -10.97 -6.89 -22.11
CA ALA A 63 -9.68 -6.85 -22.78
C ALA A 63 -9.82 -6.96 -24.31
N TYR A 64 -10.73 -7.81 -24.79
CA TYR A 64 -11.01 -7.97 -26.22
C TYR A 64 -11.62 -6.70 -26.84
N VAL A 65 -12.56 -6.04 -26.13
CA VAL A 65 -13.12 -4.75 -26.56
C VAL A 65 -12.03 -3.68 -26.62
N SER A 66 -11.19 -3.58 -25.60
CA SER A 66 -10.05 -2.64 -25.55
C SER A 66 -9.07 -2.87 -26.70
N LEU A 67 -8.74 -4.14 -27.00
CA LEU A 67 -7.85 -4.50 -28.12
C LEU A 67 -8.43 -4.06 -29.46
N ARG A 68 -9.73 -4.28 -29.69
CA ARG A 68 -10.42 -3.83 -30.91
C ARG A 68 -10.39 -2.30 -31.05
N GLN A 69 -10.67 -1.57 -29.97
CA GLN A 69 -10.62 -0.11 -29.98
C GLN A 69 -9.21 0.42 -30.31
N LYS A 70 -8.18 -0.14 -29.66
CA LYS A 70 -6.78 0.24 -29.92
C LYS A 70 -6.34 -0.10 -31.36
N THR A 71 -6.76 -1.24 -31.90
CA THR A 71 -6.51 -1.62 -33.29
C THR A 71 -7.13 -0.60 -34.26
N ALA A 72 -8.38 -0.19 -34.03
CA ALA A 72 -9.05 0.82 -34.85
C ALA A 72 -8.35 2.20 -34.77
N ILE A 73 -7.79 2.57 -33.61
CA ILE A 73 -6.99 3.81 -33.47
C ILE A 73 -5.71 3.71 -34.29
N ILE A 74 -4.99 2.58 -34.23
CA ILE A 74 -3.76 2.34 -35.00
C ILE A 74 -4.05 2.46 -36.50
N GLU A 75 -5.12 1.83 -37.00
CA GLU A 75 -5.51 1.92 -38.41
C GLU A 75 -5.81 3.36 -38.84
N ARG A 76 -6.48 4.16 -37.98
CA ARG A 76 -6.73 5.58 -38.25
C ARG A 76 -5.44 6.38 -38.31
N LEU A 77 -4.50 6.14 -37.40
CA LEU A 77 -3.19 6.82 -37.39
C LEU A 77 -2.35 6.45 -38.60
N GLN A 78 -2.33 5.18 -39.00
CA GLN A 78 -1.64 4.71 -40.20
C GLN A 78 -2.23 5.33 -41.48
N LYS A 79 -3.56 5.46 -41.55
CA LYS A 79 -4.24 6.12 -42.68
C LYS A 79 -4.03 7.64 -42.69
N ALA A 80 -3.92 8.26 -41.51
CA ALA A 80 -3.73 9.68 -41.36
C ALA A 80 -2.28 10.13 -41.58
N GLN A 81 -1.31 9.21 -41.57
CA GLN A 81 0.08 9.50 -41.94
C GLN A 81 0.14 9.73 -43.47
N PRO A 82 0.15 10.99 -43.94
CA PRO A 82 0.27 11.24 -45.37
C PRO A 82 1.70 10.88 -45.79
N GLN A 83 1.88 10.50 -47.06
CA GLN A 83 3.15 10.15 -47.69
C GLN A 83 4.14 11.33 -47.72
N SER A 84 4.63 11.79 -46.57
CA SER A 84 5.67 12.82 -46.46
C SER A 84 7.07 12.31 -46.79
N GLU A 85 7.20 11.05 -47.22
CA GLU A 85 8.46 10.41 -47.62
C GLU A 85 8.74 10.48 -49.14
N GLN A 86 8.08 11.39 -49.86
CA GLN A 86 8.48 11.82 -51.21
C GLN A 86 8.66 13.34 -51.28
N VAL A 87 9.55 13.89 -50.45
CA VAL A 87 10.17 15.19 -50.78
C VAL A 87 11.59 14.89 -51.25
N ALA A 88 11.81 15.19 -52.53
CA ALA A 88 13.06 15.06 -53.24
C ALA A 88 14.27 15.52 -52.42
N ALA A 89 15.31 14.70 -52.43
CA ALA A 89 16.63 15.05 -51.92
C ALA A 89 17.12 16.37 -52.56
N PRO A 90 17.38 17.43 -51.77
CA PRO A 90 18.18 18.54 -52.26
C PRO A 90 19.67 18.14 -52.17
N ASP A 91 20.34 18.39 -53.28
CA ASP A 91 21.74 18.14 -53.56
C ASP A 91 22.65 18.71 -52.44
N SER A 92 23.33 17.82 -51.71
CA SER A 92 24.15 18.14 -50.55
C SER A 92 25.61 18.39 -50.94
N LYS A 93 25.87 19.49 -51.65
CA LYS A 93 27.24 19.87 -52.05
C LYS A 93 27.78 21.21 -51.53
N THR A 94 27.07 21.99 -50.73
CA THR A 94 27.53 23.38 -50.44
C THR A 94 27.50 23.81 -48.98
N LEU A 95 27.80 22.91 -48.02
CA LEU A 95 27.96 23.28 -46.60
C LEU A 95 29.15 22.54 -45.95
N ARG A 96 30.35 22.69 -46.52
CA ARG A 96 31.60 22.13 -45.95
C ARG A 96 32.79 23.10 -45.99
N GLU A 97 32.57 24.41 -45.85
CA GLU A 97 33.69 25.38 -45.83
C GLU A 97 33.71 26.35 -44.63
N GLU A 98 32.77 26.32 -43.69
CA GLU A 98 32.69 27.37 -42.65
C GLU A 98 33.01 26.95 -41.20
N PHE A 99 33.72 25.83 -40.99
CA PHE A 99 34.09 25.37 -39.63
C PHE A 99 35.59 25.16 -39.37
N THR A 100 36.47 25.70 -40.23
CA THR A 100 37.93 25.70 -39.99
C THR A 100 38.44 27.09 -39.63
N SER A 101 38.00 27.66 -38.50
CA SER A 101 38.79 28.69 -37.82
C SER A 101 38.34 28.81 -36.36
N ASN A 102 38.99 28.03 -35.48
CA ASN A 102 39.31 28.38 -34.09
C ASN A 102 39.66 27.12 -33.30
N ARG A 103 40.93 26.73 -33.36
CA ARG A 103 41.55 25.82 -32.39
C ARG A 103 42.92 26.37 -32.00
N SER A 104 43.05 26.81 -30.75
CA SER A 104 44.35 26.99 -30.09
C SER A 104 44.20 26.96 -28.57
N THR A 105 44.18 25.74 -28.01
CA THR A 105 44.66 25.48 -26.64
C THR A 105 45.45 24.14 -26.62
N PRO A 106 46.53 24.06 -25.81
CA PRO A 106 47.55 23.02 -25.92
C PRO A 106 47.18 21.69 -25.21
N PRO A 107 47.83 20.57 -25.56
CA PRO A 107 47.49 19.24 -25.06
C PRO A 107 48.18 18.92 -23.74
N VAL A 108 47.40 18.50 -22.74
CA VAL A 108 47.89 17.80 -21.55
C VAL A 108 48.06 16.33 -21.90
N LYS A 109 49.27 15.81 -21.70
CA LYS A 109 49.61 14.39 -21.76
C LYS A 109 49.11 13.70 -20.48
N SER A 110 48.31 12.65 -20.62
CA SER A 110 48.26 11.57 -19.63
C SER A 110 48.38 10.24 -20.36
N ALA A 111 49.47 9.54 -20.07
CA ALA A 111 49.64 8.13 -20.33
C ALA A 111 48.99 7.39 -19.16
N ASP A 112 48.15 6.40 -19.48
CA ASP A 112 48.12 5.10 -18.80
C ASP A 112 47.15 4.18 -19.57
N PRO A 113 47.59 3.01 -20.06
CA PRO A 113 46.69 2.02 -20.63
C PRO A 113 45.93 1.27 -19.52
N PRO A 114 44.67 0.85 -19.77
CA PRO A 114 43.91 0.06 -18.81
C PRO A 114 44.52 -1.33 -18.59
N PRO A 115 44.36 -1.93 -17.39
CA PRO A 115 44.97 -3.20 -17.04
C PRO A 115 44.38 -4.35 -17.86
N SER A 116 45.25 -5.12 -18.52
CA SER A 116 44.92 -6.43 -19.08
C SER A 116 44.73 -7.42 -17.94
N TYR A 117 43.54 -7.98 -17.81
CA TYR A 117 43.33 -9.16 -16.97
C TYR A 117 43.81 -10.40 -17.72
N GLU A 118 44.90 -11.00 -17.24
CA GLU A 118 45.29 -12.34 -17.66
C GLU A 118 44.31 -13.36 -17.07
N GLU A 119 43.77 -14.16 -17.99
CA GLU A 119 42.88 -15.29 -17.76
C GLU A 119 43.71 -16.47 -17.23
N ASN A 120 43.77 -16.60 -15.90
CA ASN A 120 44.43 -17.74 -15.27
C ASN A 120 43.56 -18.99 -15.40
N GLY A 121 44.11 -19.97 -16.12
CA GLY A 121 43.58 -21.31 -16.26
C GLY A 121 43.46 -22.05 -14.94
N ILE A 122 42.35 -22.78 -14.80
CA ILE A 122 42.21 -23.86 -13.83
C ILE A 122 41.92 -25.12 -14.64
N ASP A 123 42.85 -26.06 -14.54
CA ASP A 123 42.79 -27.39 -15.12
C ASP A 123 41.62 -28.21 -14.53
N HIS A 124 40.78 -28.75 -15.41
CA HIS A 124 39.89 -29.87 -15.09
C HIS A 124 40.25 -31.07 -15.98
N PRO A 125 40.58 -32.24 -15.39
CA PRO A 125 40.76 -33.45 -16.17
C PRO A 125 39.45 -34.24 -16.30
N GLY A 126 39.07 -34.53 -17.54
CA GLY A 126 38.80 -35.91 -17.97
C GLY A 126 37.35 -36.44 -17.96
N HIS A 127 36.97 -36.94 -19.16
CA HIS A 127 35.87 -37.86 -19.49
C HIS A 127 34.48 -37.23 -19.66
N GLY A 128 33.74 -37.39 -20.76
CA GLY A 128 33.88 -38.16 -21.98
C GLY A 128 32.54 -38.12 -22.74
N ALA A 129 32.56 -38.55 -24.00
CA ALA A 129 31.43 -38.77 -24.92
C ALA A 129 30.88 -37.56 -25.72
N GLN A 130 31.27 -37.61 -26.99
CA GLN A 130 30.73 -36.95 -28.18
C GLN A 130 29.19 -36.99 -28.29
N LEU A 131 28.60 -35.91 -28.82
CA LEU A 131 27.53 -35.98 -29.82
C LEU A 131 27.31 -34.63 -30.52
N ILE A 132 27.74 -34.61 -31.79
CA ILE A 132 27.14 -33.98 -32.99
C ILE A 132 26.59 -32.53 -32.89
N ARG A 133 27.31 -31.66 -33.60
CA ARG A 133 27.00 -30.28 -34.06
C ARG A 133 25.75 -30.23 -34.96
N PRO A 134 25.07 -29.07 -35.07
CA PRO A 134 25.39 -28.21 -36.21
C PRO A 134 25.42 -26.67 -35.95
N ALA A 135 26.27 -26.04 -36.76
CA ALA A 135 26.34 -24.66 -37.27
C ALA A 135 25.43 -23.58 -36.65
N SER A 136 26.01 -22.57 -35.97
CA SER A 136 26.44 -21.26 -36.53
C SER A 136 25.28 -20.29 -36.84
N GLY A 137 25.09 -19.32 -35.94
CA GLY A 137 24.31 -18.11 -36.17
C GLY A 137 24.89 -16.96 -35.33
N SER A 138 25.51 -16.00 -36.01
CA SER A 138 26.10 -14.76 -35.50
C SER A 138 25.15 -13.98 -34.58
N ARG A 139 25.60 -13.63 -33.37
CA ARG A 139 24.87 -12.79 -32.41
C ARG A 139 25.61 -11.46 -32.22
N LEU A 140 24.99 -10.37 -32.70
CA LEU A 140 25.40 -9.00 -32.43
C LEU A 140 25.12 -8.62 -30.96
N PRO A 141 25.92 -7.72 -30.35
CA PRO A 141 25.67 -7.24 -29.00
C PRO A 141 24.46 -6.30 -28.98
N ALA A 142 23.40 -6.71 -28.28
CA ALA A 142 22.23 -5.89 -28.03
C ALA A 142 22.57 -4.79 -27.00
N LYS A 143 22.51 -3.53 -27.44
CA LYS A 143 22.39 -2.35 -26.57
C LYS A 143 21.12 -2.51 -25.74
N THR A 144 21.24 -2.60 -24.42
CA THR A 144 20.12 -2.54 -23.47
C THR A 144 19.48 -1.15 -23.52
N PRO A 145 18.22 -1.00 -23.95
CA PRO A 145 17.51 0.26 -23.82
C PRO A 145 17.16 0.49 -22.34
N SER A 146 17.40 1.72 -21.87
CA SER A 146 16.90 2.23 -20.61
C SER A 146 15.40 1.92 -20.50
N ARG A 147 15.03 1.10 -19.51
CA ARG A 147 13.68 0.59 -19.32
C ARG A 147 12.83 1.71 -18.72
N ASN A 148 12.22 2.52 -19.59
CA ASN A 148 11.23 3.51 -19.19
C ASN A 148 10.04 2.78 -18.54
N THR A 149 9.71 3.17 -17.32
CA THR A 149 8.53 2.75 -16.57
C THR A 149 7.29 3.09 -17.39
N PHE A 150 6.69 2.08 -18.04
CA PHE A 150 5.50 2.26 -18.87
C PHE A 150 4.28 2.29 -17.95
N ILE A 151 3.64 3.44 -17.83
CA ILE A 151 2.39 3.56 -17.07
C ILE A 151 1.26 3.07 -17.98
N VAL A 152 0.82 1.82 -17.77
CA VAL A 152 -0.29 1.22 -18.52
C VAL A 152 -1.62 1.71 -17.94
N LEU A 153 -2.56 2.07 -18.80
CA LEU A 153 -3.92 2.50 -18.44
C LEU A 153 -4.89 1.33 -18.70
N ASP A 154 -5.68 0.96 -17.69
CA ASP A 154 -6.81 0.03 -17.78
C ASP A 154 -8.08 0.74 -17.26
N ASP A 155 -9.24 0.40 -17.82
CA ASP A 155 -10.51 1.18 -17.78
C ASP A 155 -11.62 0.28 -17.19
N SER A 156 -11.92 0.46 -15.90
CA SER A 156 -12.85 -0.24 -15.01
C SER A 156 -13.32 0.65 -13.85
N ASP A 157 -14.23 1.61 -14.11
CA ASP A 157 -15.22 2.32 -13.25
C ASP A 157 -14.82 2.89 -11.85
N LEU A 158 -13.60 2.66 -11.38
CA LEU A 158 -12.89 3.33 -10.28
C LEU A 158 -11.44 3.54 -10.73
N ASP A 159 -11.26 4.11 -11.93
CA ASP A 159 -10.00 4.13 -12.69
C ASP A 159 -8.94 5.05 -12.13
N TYR A 160 -8.49 4.71 -10.93
CA TYR A 160 -7.19 5.12 -10.45
C TYR A 160 -6.17 4.23 -11.14
N GLN A 161 -5.34 4.85 -11.97
CA GLN A 161 -4.18 4.18 -12.55
C GLN A 161 -3.31 3.61 -11.42
N VAL A 162 -3.28 2.29 -11.32
CA VAL A 162 -2.38 1.59 -10.42
C VAL A 162 -1.00 1.58 -11.09
N VAL A 163 -0.04 2.21 -10.42
CA VAL A 163 1.34 2.20 -10.87
C VAL A 163 1.96 0.89 -10.42
N HIS A 164 2.02 -0.05 -11.34
CA HIS A 164 2.64 -1.36 -11.12
C HIS A 164 4.16 -1.23 -11.07
N ILE A 165 4.74 -1.78 -10.01
CA ILE A 165 6.17 -1.85 -9.80
C ILE A 165 6.58 -3.28 -10.14
N THR A 166 7.61 -3.43 -10.97
CA THR A 166 8.21 -4.74 -11.24
C THR A 166 9.45 -4.89 -10.37
N PRO A 167 9.32 -5.43 -9.14
CA PRO A 167 10.48 -5.66 -8.30
C PRO A 167 11.38 -6.73 -8.92
N LYS A 168 12.67 -6.75 -8.51
CA LYS A 168 13.62 -7.77 -8.97
C LYS A 168 13.34 -9.14 -8.35
N SER A 169 12.70 -9.15 -7.19
CA SER A 169 12.40 -10.31 -6.35
C SER A 169 11.04 -10.13 -5.68
N ASN A 170 10.49 -11.21 -5.14
CA ASN A 170 9.28 -11.18 -4.30
C ASN A 170 9.61 -11.03 -2.81
N GLU A 171 10.84 -10.63 -2.46
CA GLU A 171 11.22 -10.35 -1.08
C GLU A 171 10.77 -8.94 -0.66
N PRO A 172 10.21 -8.76 0.55
CA PRO A 172 9.63 -7.49 0.99
C PRO A 172 10.57 -6.29 0.85
N GLU A 173 11.86 -6.46 1.18
CA GLU A 173 12.87 -5.40 1.13
C GLU A 173 13.10 -4.91 -0.30
N ASP A 174 13.10 -5.82 -1.28
CA ASP A 174 13.25 -5.47 -2.70
C ASP A 174 12.02 -4.75 -3.24
N ILE A 175 10.81 -5.12 -2.77
CA ILE A 175 9.56 -4.44 -3.13
C ILE A 175 9.55 -3.01 -2.55
N ILE A 176 9.88 -2.86 -1.26
CA ILE A 176 9.98 -1.55 -0.58
C ILE A 176 11.03 -0.68 -1.28
N LYS A 177 12.21 -1.25 -1.59
CA LYS A 177 13.26 -0.53 -2.33
C LYS A 177 12.79 -0.08 -3.71
N ALA A 178 12.04 -0.92 -4.43
CA ALA A 178 11.50 -0.57 -5.73
C ALA A 178 10.42 0.54 -5.64
N ARG A 179 9.57 0.52 -4.60
CA ARG A 179 8.64 1.64 -4.30
C ARG A 179 9.38 2.94 -4.02
N ASN A 180 10.40 2.89 -3.16
CA ASN A 180 11.18 4.07 -2.81
C ASN A 180 11.93 4.63 -4.03
N ALA A 181 12.50 3.78 -4.87
CA ALA A 181 13.14 4.21 -6.12
C ALA A 181 12.16 4.88 -7.09
N LEU A 182 10.92 4.36 -7.18
CA LEU A 182 9.86 4.99 -7.97
C LEU A 182 9.48 6.36 -7.42
N LEU A 183 9.33 6.48 -6.10
CA LEU A 183 8.98 7.74 -5.44
C LEU A 183 10.12 8.77 -5.55
N ALA A 184 11.37 8.36 -5.40
CA ALA A 184 12.55 9.23 -5.54
C ALA A 184 12.69 9.80 -6.96
N ALA A 185 12.20 9.09 -7.98
CA ALA A 185 12.22 9.54 -9.37
C ALA A 185 11.18 10.62 -9.69
N ILE A 186 10.20 10.87 -8.80
CA ILE A 186 9.18 11.89 -9.00
C ILE A 186 9.82 13.28 -8.84
N PRO A 187 9.55 14.23 -9.76
CA PRO A 187 10.10 15.58 -9.65
C PRO A 187 9.48 16.33 -8.47
N LEU A 188 10.33 17.04 -7.73
CA LEU A 188 9.91 17.93 -6.66
C LEU A 188 9.23 19.19 -7.22
N PRO A 189 8.30 19.80 -6.46
CA PRO A 189 7.77 21.11 -6.79
C PRO A 189 8.88 22.18 -6.77
N ALA A 190 8.67 23.28 -7.49
CA ALA A 190 9.65 24.38 -7.57
C ALA A 190 9.95 25.03 -6.21
N GLU A 191 9.01 24.93 -5.26
CA GLU A 191 9.16 25.39 -3.89
C GLU A 191 8.93 24.21 -2.93
N PRO A 192 9.95 23.38 -2.68
CA PRO A 192 9.84 22.34 -1.68
C PRO A 192 9.70 22.94 -0.27
N PRO A 193 9.21 22.17 0.72
CA PRO A 193 9.29 22.55 2.11
C PRO A 193 10.74 22.86 2.51
N ASP A 194 10.93 23.75 3.49
CA ASP A 194 12.25 23.96 4.10
C ASP A 194 12.67 22.67 4.84
N ASP A 195 13.95 22.31 4.78
CA ASP A 195 14.51 21.09 5.39
C ASP A 195 14.29 21.04 6.91
N THR A 196 13.97 22.18 7.53
CA THR A 196 13.76 22.31 8.98
C THR A 196 12.34 22.75 9.33
N LEU A 197 11.38 21.83 9.16
CA LEU A 197 10.00 22.04 9.62
C LEU A 197 9.93 22.15 11.14
N LYS A 198 9.26 23.20 11.63
CA LYS A 198 9.01 23.40 13.06
C LYS A 198 7.78 22.61 13.50
N PRO A 199 7.83 21.92 14.65
CA PRO A 199 6.66 21.22 15.16
C PRO A 199 5.56 22.21 15.56
N ILE A 200 4.32 21.84 15.25
CA ILE A 200 3.10 22.49 15.72
C ILE A 200 2.85 21.99 17.15
N VAL A 201 3.21 22.80 18.13
CA VAL A 201 3.04 22.46 19.55
C VAL A 201 1.58 22.69 19.96
N ILE A 202 0.83 21.60 20.10
CA ILE A 202 -0.56 21.63 20.54
C ILE A 202 -0.60 21.44 22.06
N PRO A 203 -1.14 22.41 22.83
CA PRO A 203 -1.19 22.27 24.28
C PRO A 203 -2.17 21.15 24.68
N PRO A 204 -1.80 20.25 25.60
CA PRO A 204 -2.75 19.34 26.21
C PRO A 204 -3.93 20.11 26.86
N PRO A 205 -5.14 19.54 26.85
CA PRO A 205 -5.52 18.20 26.38
C PRO A 205 -5.96 18.14 24.90
N PHE A 206 -5.71 19.19 24.11
CA PHE A 206 -6.27 19.28 22.77
C PHE A 206 -5.64 18.29 21.78
N THR A 207 -6.48 17.66 20.97
CA THR A 207 -6.03 16.88 19.79
C THR A 207 -5.76 17.79 18.60
N LEU A 208 -5.09 17.27 17.56
CA LEU A 208 -4.95 17.99 16.28
C LEU A 208 -6.30 18.37 15.70
N HIS A 209 -7.27 17.45 15.72
CA HIS A 209 -8.60 17.70 15.14
C HIS A 209 -9.33 18.85 15.85
N GLU A 210 -9.28 18.90 17.18
CA GLU A 210 -9.85 19.99 17.97
C GLU A 210 -9.11 21.31 17.73
N PHE A 211 -7.78 21.27 17.66
CA PHE A 211 -6.96 22.44 17.36
C PHE A 211 -7.31 23.04 15.99
N LEU A 212 -7.38 22.20 14.96
CA LEU A 212 -7.71 22.63 13.59
C LEU A 212 -9.18 23.09 13.48
N ALA A 213 -10.11 22.44 14.19
CA ALA A 213 -11.52 22.85 14.21
C ALA A 213 -11.74 24.24 14.81
N ASN A 214 -10.86 24.67 15.71
CA ASN A 214 -10.87 26.00 16.33
C ASN A 214 -10.19 27.08 15.47
N ALA A 215 -9.65 26.75 14.29
CA ALA A 215 -9.13 27.74 13.35
C ALA A 215 -10.21 28.73 12.92
N THR A 216 -9.86 30.00 12.79
CA THR A 216 -10.78 31.07 12.40
C THR A 216 -10.46 31.62 11.00
N GLY A 217 -11.44 32.28 10.38
CA GLY A 217 -11.25 32.97 9.11
C GLY A 217 -10.92 32.07 7.93
N SER A 218 -10.00 32.52 7.07
CA SER A 218 -9.58 31.83 5.84
C SER A 218 -8.92 30.47 6.09
N LEU A 219 -8.25 30.32 7.22
CA LEU A 219 -7.54 29.09 7.58
C LEU A 219 -8.49 27.90 7.76
N ARG A 220 -9.67 28.14 8.38
CA ARG A 220 -10.71 27.11 8.53
C ARG A 220 -11.17 26.57 7.17
N ASN A 221 -11.32 27.44 6.18
CA ASN A 221 -11.76 27.05 4.84
C ASN A 221 -10.69 26.24 4.10
N ALA A 222 -9.42 26.62 4.26
CA ALA A 222 -8.27 25.87 3.70
C ALA A 222 -8.16 24.46 4.31
N LEU A 223 -8.51 24.32 5.59
CA LEU A 223 -8.50 23.06 6.34
C LEU A 223 -9.80 22.24 6.19
N SER A 224 -10.66 22.52 5.21
CA SER A 224 -11.89 21.73 5.02
C SER A 224 -11.63 20.28 4.59
N ASN A 225 -10.48 20.02 3.96
CA ASN A 225 -10.14 18.72 3.38
C ASN A 225 -8.70 18.29 3.72
N TYR A 226 -8.24 18.48 4.97
CA TYR A 226 -6.92 17.96 5.34
C TYR A 226 -6.91 16.44 5.54
N ARG A 227 -5.71 15.86 5.47
CA ARG A 227 -5.43 14.48 5.84
C ARG A 227 -4.38 14.41 6.94
N VAL A 228 -4.58 13.47 7.85
CA VAL A 228 -3.61 13.13 8.88
C VAL A 228 -2.88 11.87 8.41
N LEU A 229 -1.55 11.96 8.41
CA LEU A 229 -0.62 10.89 8.14
C LEU A 229 -0.05 10.41 9.47
N GLN A 230 -0.19 9.11 9.74
CA GLN A 230 0.31 8.51 10.97
C GLN A 230 1.68 7.87 10.72
N GLU A 231 2.60 8.03 11.67
CA GLU A 231 3.95 7.45 11.62
C GLU A 231 3.94 5.96 11.31
N LEU A 232 3.14 5.18 12.04
CA LEU A 232 3.13 3.72 11.93
C LEU A 232 2.69 3.20 10.55
N THR A 233 1.94 3.99 9.78
CA THR A 233 1.40 3.57 8.48
C THR A 233 1.94 4.38 7.31
N THR A 234 2.80 5.37 7.56
CA THR A 234 3.37 6.24 6.52
C THR A 234 4.87 6.01 6.46
N SER A 235 5.37 5.66 5.28
CA SER A 235 6.81 5.54 5.04
C SER A 235 7.24 6.64 4.08
N TRP A 236 8.24 7.41 4.48
CA TRP A 236 8.88 8.41 3.64
C TRP A 236 10.05 7.79 2.86
N CYS A 237 10.37 8.34 1.70
CA CYS A 237 11.51 7.90 0.92
C CYS A 237 12.80 8.33 1.64
N PRO A 238 13.76 7.42 1.90
CA PRO A 238 14.95 7.72 2.70
C PRO A 238 15.92 8.68 1.99
N GLU A 239 15.88 8.75 0.66
CA GLU A 239 16.71 9.69 -0.10
C GLU A 239 16.13 11.11 -0.11
N ARG A 240 14.80 11.22 0.07
CA ARG A 240 13.98 12.42 -0.13
C ARG A 240 12.69 12.34 0.70
N GLU A 241 12.69 12.93 1.89
CA GLU A 241 11.55 12.85 2.83
C GLU A 241 10.30 13.64 2.37
N GLU A 242 10.30 14.22 1.17
CA GLU A 242 9.15 14.93 0.57
C GLU A 242 8.17 14.00 -0.15
N HIS A 243 8.56 12.77 -0.47
CA HIS A 243 7.70 11.76 -1.09
C HIS A 243 7.64 10.53 -0.22
N GLY A 244 6.53 9.80 -0.29
CA GLY A 244 6.34 8.63 0.55
C GLY A 244 5.20 7.76 0.07
N TYR A 245 4.78 6.82 0.91
CA TYR A 245 3.55 6.08 0.73
C TYR A 245 2.85 5.89 2.07
N LEU A 246 1.53 5.78 2.00
CA LEU A 246 0.64 5.51 3.11
C LEU A 246 0.01 4.12 2.93
N LEU A 247 0.02 3.32 3.99
CA LEU A 247 -0.70 2.07 4.09
C LEU A 247 -2.07 2.29 4.70
N THR A 248 -3.11 1.75 4.07
CA THR A 248 -4.49 1.88 4.54
C THR A 248 -5.29 0.60 4.27
N PRO A 249 -6.21 0.19 5.16
CA PRO A 249 -7.11 -0.93 4.90
C PRO A 249 -7.94 -0.69 3.63
N LEU A 250 -8.07 -1.71 2.76
CA LEU A 250 -9.03 -1.68 1.64
C LEU A 250 -10.46 -2.00 2.07
N PHE A 251 -10.63 -2.55 3.27
CA PHE A 251 -11.93 -2.93 3.80
C PHE A 251 -12.10 -2.39 5.22
N LYS A 252 -13.33 -2.02 5.56
CA LYS A 252 -13.72 -1.72 6.94
C LYS A 252 -14.87 -2.62 7.38
N CYS A 253 -14.77 -3.07 8.62
CA CYS A 253 -15.78 -3.84 9.32
C CYS A 253 -16.59 -2.92 10.23
N SER A 254 -17.89 -2.85 10.00
CA SER A 254 -18.82 -2.08 10.84
C SER A 254 -19.92 -2.97 11.43
N THR A 255 -20.39 -2.61 12.63
CA THR A 255 -21.56 -3.27 13.22
C THR A 255 -22.83 -2.73 12.59
N ASN A 256 -23.73 -3.63 12.18
CA ASN A 256 -25.04 -3.23 11.67
C ASN A 256 -25.79 -2.47 12.79
N PRO A 257 -26.25 -1.23 12.55
CA PRO A 257 -26.93 -0.45 13.59
C PRO A 257 -28.24 -1.09 14.05
N ARG A 258 -28.86 -1.95 13.23
CA ARG A 258 -30.12 -2.65 13.55
C ARG A 258 -29.90 -3.97 14.29
N VAL A 259 -28.71 -4.59 14.15
CA VAL A 259 -28.42 -5.92 14.71
C VAL A 259 -26.99 -5.94 15.22
N ALA A 260 -26.81 -5.86 16.55
CA ALA A 260 -25.50 -5.71 17.18
C ALA A 260 -24.53 -6.88 16.92
N THR A 261 -25.06 -8.06 16.60
CA THR A 261 -24.29 -9.29 16.29
C THR A 261 -23.95 -9.43 14.80
N ALA A 262 -24.55 -8.62 13.92
CA ALA A 262 -24.27 -8.66 12.49
C ALA A 262 -23.19 -7.64 12.12
N HIS A 263 -22.18 -8.10 11.39
CA HIS A 263 -21.08 -7.26 10.91
C HIS A 263 -21.08 -7.19 9.39
N ARG A 264 -20.66 -6.05 8.85
CA ARG A 264 -20.57 -5.83 7.42
C ARG A 264 -19.17 -5.40 7.04
N TRP A 265 -18.62 -6.06 6.04
CA TRP A 265 -17.40 -5.64 5.36
C TRP A 265 -17.77 -4.73 4.21
N ASN A 266 -17.15 -3.55 4.15
CA ASN A 266 -17.31 -2.62 3.06
C ASN A 266 -15.94 -2.30 2.49
N MET A 267 -15.82 -2.34 1.17
CA MET A 267 -14.62 -1.85 0.50
C MET A 267 -14.56 -0.33 0.67
N VAL A 268 -13.37 0.19 0.95
CA VAL A 268 -13.12 1.61 1.17
C VAL A 268 -12.59 2.22 -0.12
N ASP A 269 -13.16 3.34 -0.53
CA ASP A 269 -12.51 4.19 -1.53
C ASP A 269 -11.33 4.93 -0.88
N VAL A 270 -10.15 4.30 -1.00
CA VAL A 270 -8.90 4.80 -0.42
C VAL A 270 -8.37 6.06 -1.11
N MET A 271 -8.87 6.36 -2.32
CA MET A 271 -8.44 7.47 -3.16
C MET A 271 -9.38 8.67 -3.10
N ALA A 272 -10.66 8.50 -2.75
CA ALA A 272 -11.63 9.60 -2.64
C ALA A 272 -11.04 10.83 -1.95
N ARG A 273 -10.38 10.62 -0.81
CA ARG A 273 -9.81 11.68 0.05
C ARG A 273 -8.51 12.30 -0.45
N MET A 274 -7.88 11.75 -1.49
CA MET A 274 -6.62 12.25 -2.05
C MET A 274 -6.64 12.31 -3.58
N SER A 275 -7.84 12.30 -4.16
CA SER A 275 -8.09 12.49 -5.59
C SER A 275 -7.69 13.89 -6.07
N LYS A 276 -7.60 14.85 -5.15
CA LYS A 276 -7.15 16.22 -5.35
C LYS A 276 -5.94 16.53 -4.46
N PRO A 277 -5.14 17.56 -4.79
CA PRO A 277 -4.14 18.09 -3.88
C PRO A 277 -4.74 18.37 -2.50
N THR A 278 -4.16 17.74 -1.47
CA THR A 278 -4.71 17.64 -0.12
C THR A 278 -3.67 18.10 0.89
N GLU A 279 -4.06 19.01 1.77
CA GLU A 279 -3.21 19.48 2.87
C GLU A 279 -2.96 18.33 3.86
N CYS A 280 -1.69 18.01 4.14
CA CYS A 280 -1.33 16.86 4.98
C CYS A 280 -0.59 17.28 6.25
N PHE A 281 -0.95 16.64 7.35
CA PHE A 281 -0.28 16.75 8.65
C PHE A 281 0.31 15.41 9.03
N TYR A 282 1.54 15.40 9.53
CA TYR A 282 2.25 14.18 9.92
C TYR A 282 2.54 14.21 11.41
N ASN A 283 2.23 13.12 12.11
CA ASN A 283 2.70 12.91 13.48
C ASN A 283 4.02 12.15 13.43
N LYS A 284 5.07 12.67 14.06
CA LYS A 284 6.36 12.00 14.23
C LYS A 284 6.79 12.15 15.68
N ASP A 285 7.02 11.03 16.36
CA ASP A 285 7.46 11.02 17.77
C ASP A 285 6.52 11.85 18.69
N GLY A 286 5.22 11.82 18.41
CA GLY A 286 4.21 12.59 19.15
C GLY A 286 4.13 14.08 18.81
N ASN A 287 4.97 14.59 17.89
CA ASN A 287 4.95 15.97 17.43
C ASN A 287 4.22 16.08 16.09
N TRP A 288 3.42 17.14 15.94
CA TRP A 288 2.69 17.42 14.71
C TRP A 288 3.47 18.32 13.77
N TYR A 289 3.52 17.94 12.50
CA TYR A 289 4.16 18.72 11.44
C TYR A 289 3.16 18.97 10.32
N TYR A 290 3.21 20.15 9.71
CA TYR A 290 2.54 20.36 8.43
C TYR A 290 3.46 19.84 7.32
N ALA A 291 3.07 18.74 6.68
CA ALA A 291 3.90 18.03 5.72
C ALA A 291 3.90 18.67 4.33
N GLY A 292 2.86 19.45 3.99
CA GLY A 292 2.67 20.07 2.67
C GLY A 292 1.37 19.66 1.99
N VAL A 293 1.30 19.92 0.69
CA VAL A 293 0.17 19.58 -0.18
C VAL A 293 0.53 18.34 -0.99
N TYR A 294 -0.27 17.27 -0.84
CA TYR A 294 0.00 16.00 -1.49
C TYR A 294 -1.10 15.59 -2.46
N LYS A 295 -0.69 14.97 -3.57
CA LYS A 295 -1.58 14.24 -4.47
C LYS A 295 -1.33 12.75 -4.27
N GLY A 296 -2.40 11.99 -4.03
CA GLY A 296 -2.32 10.55 -3.91
C GLY A 296 -2.32 9.87 -5.28
N PHE A 297 -1.69 8.70 -5.38
CA PHE A 297 -1.86 7.77 -6.49
C PHE A 297 -1.75 6.32 -6.00
N ARG A 298 -2.25 5.36 -6.77
CA ARG A 298 -2.25 3.95 -6.34
C ARG A 298 -0.94 3.27 -6.72
N LEU A 299 -0.35 2.58 -5.74
CA LEU A 299 0.71 1.60 -5.93
C LEU A 299 0.12 0.18 -5.80
N ASP A 300 0.92 -0.82 -6.14
CA ASP A 300 0.57 -2.22 -5.85
C ASP A 300 0.26 -2.40 -4.36
N ASP A 301 -0.85 -3.08 -4.09
CA ASP A 301 -1.26 -3.44 -2.74
C ASP A 301 -0.21 -4.31 -2.07
N LEU A 302 -0.22 -4.27 -0.73
CA LEU A 302 0.70 -5.06 0.06
C LEU A 302 0.46 -6.55 -0.16
N THR A 303 1.53 -7.28 -0.43
CA THR A 303 1.52 -8.75 -0.51
C THR A 303 1.44 -9.37 0.89
N THR A 304 1.11 -10.66 0.98
CA THR A 304 1.11 -11.39 2.27
C THR A 304 2.51 -11.47 2.89
N LYS A 305 3.56 -11.62 2.05
CA LYS A 305 4.96 -11.58 2.51
C LYS A 305 5.32 -10.24 3.12
N GLU A 306 4.93 -9.14 2.48
CA GLU A 306 5.18 -7.80 3.02
C GLU A 306 4.38 -7.55 4.30
N TRP A 307 3.16 -8.07 4.40
CA TRP A 307 2.37 -8.03 5.62
C TRP A 307 3.08 -8.73 6.79
N GLU A 308 3.65 -9.92 6.56
CA GLU A 308 4.42 -10.67 7.56
C GLU A 308 5.70 -9.92 7.99
N ALA A 309 6.25 -9.06 7.12
CA ALA A 309 7.43 -8.25 7.40
C ALA A 309 7.12 -6.91 8.10
N LEU A 310 5.84 -6.53 8.24
CA LEU A 310 5.46 -5.32 8.98
C LEU A 310 5.72 -5.47 10.48
N SER A 311 5.97 -4.36 11.16
CA SER A 311 6.06 -4.36 12.62
C SER A 311 4.71 -4.71 13.27
N THR A 312 4.78 -5.19 14.51
CA THR A 312 3.58 -5.52 15.30
C THR A 312 2.73 -4.26 15.51
N GLU A 313 3.34 -3.11 15.71
CA GLU A 313 2.66 -1.83 15.91
C GLU A 313 1.90 -1.39 14.65
N THR A 314 2.51 -1.52 13.47
CA THR A 314 1.88 -1.18 12.19
C THR A 314 0.71 -2.12 11.88
N THR A 315 0.89 -3.44 12.05
CA THR A 315 -0.19 -4.41 11.83
C THR A 315 -1.35 -4.17 12.78
N GLN A 316 -1.09 -3.90 14.07
CA GLN A 316 -2.12 -3.52 15.04
C GLN A 316 -2.85 -2.24 14.66
N ALA A 317 -2.13 -1.20 14.20
CA ALA A 317 -2.74 0.05 13.74
C ALA A 317 -3.70 -0.18 12.55
N LEU A 318 -3.30 -0.98 11.57
CA LEU A 318 -4.12 -1.34 10.41
C LEU A 318 -5.35 -2.17 10.80
N VAL A 319 -5.19 -3.16 11.68
CA VAL A 319 -6.29 -3.96 12.21
C VAL A 319 -7.28 -3.09 12.99
N LYS A 320 -6.78 -2.18 13.84
CA LYS A 320 -7.60 -1.25 14.60
C LYS A 320 -8.40 -0.33 13.70
N ASP A 321 -7.79 0.22 12.65
CA ASP A 321 -8.50 1.06 11.66
C ASP A 321 -9.56 0.27 10.87
N THR A 322 -9.27 -0.99 10.56
CA THR A 322 -10.20 -1.91 9.88
C THR A 322 -11.49 -2.10 10.68
N ILE A 323 -11.40 -2.23 12.01
CA ILE A 323 -12.54 -2.53 12.89
C ILE A 323 -13.04 -1.31 13.68
N ALA A 324 -12.56 -0.10 13.36
CA ALA A 324 -12.93 1.14 14.07
C ALA A 324 -14.44 1.47 14.02
N GLY A 325 -15.18 0.87 13.09
CA GLY A 325 -16.64 1.00 12.96
C GLY A 325 -17.44 -0.01 13.78
N ARG A 326 -16.80 -0.90 14.55
CA ARG A 326 -17.47 -1.86 15.42
C ARG A 326 -17.75 -1.24 16.79
N LYS A 327 -18.95 -1.46 17.31
CA LYS A 327 -19.37 -0.94 18.64
C LYS A 327 -18.84 -1.77 19.81
N ASN A 328 -18.42 -3.02 19.57
CA ASN A 328 -17.97 -3.98 20.58
C ASN A 328 -16.75 -4.76 20.07
N THR A 329 -15.58 -4.14 20.11
CA THR A 329 -14.33 -4.80 19.68
C THR A 329 -13.79 -5.66 20.83
N SER A 330 -13.89 -6.98 20.69
CA SER A 330 -13.25 -7.92 21.62
C SER A 330 -11.84 -8.30 21.15
N PRO A 331 -10.95 -8.80 22.04
CA PRO A 331 -9.64 -9.33 21.65
C PRO A 331 -9.74 -10.43 20.58
N GLN A 332 -10.78 -11.26 20.65
CA GLN A 332 -11.07 -12.29 19.65
C GLN A 332 -11.26 -11.69 18.25
N ASN A 333 -11.92 -10.54 18.14
CA ASN A 333 -12.12 -9.89 16.84
C ASN A 333 -10.85 -9.28 16.25
N ILE A 334 -9.95 -8.80 17.11
CA ILE A 334 -8.62 -8.33 16.69
C ILE A 334 -7.83 -9.51 16.13
N TYR A 335 -7.84 -10.65 16.82
CA TYR A 335 -7.19 -11.88 16.38
C TYR A 335 -7.75 -12.37 15.04
N GLU A 336 -9.07 -12.52 14.91
CA GLU A 336 -9.73 -12.94 13.66
C GLU A 336 -9.38 -12.03 12.49
N THR A 337 -9.42 -10.71 12.70
CA THR A 337 -9.08 -9.74 11.65
C THR A 337 -7.61 -9.85 11.24
N THR A 338 -6.70 -10.10 12.19
CA THR A 338 -5.27 -10.33 11.91
C THR A 338 -5.07 -11.60 11.08
N GLN A 339 -5.80 -12.68 11.40
CA GLN A 339 -5.76 -13.92 10.61
C GLN A 339 -6.25 -13.71 9.18
N LEU A 340 -7.28 -12.90 8.97
CA LEU A 340 -7.79 -12.59 7.63
C LEU A 340 -6.76 -11.82 6.77
N TYR A 341 -5.99 -10.91 7.36
CA TYR A 341 -4.87 -10.27 6.65
C TYR A 341 -3.74 -11.25 6.35
N SER A 342 -3.36 -12.08 7.32
CA SER A 342 -2.28 -13.07 7.16
C SER A 342 -2.61 -14.10 6.08
N ALA A 343 -3.90 -14.46 5.94
CA ALA A 343 -4.39 -15.34 4.88
C ALA A 343 -4.58 -14.63 3.51
N GLY A 344 -4.38 -13.30 3.44
CA GLY A 344 -4.60 -12.49 2.23
C GLY A 344 -6.06 -12.24 1.87
N ALA A 345 -7.01 -12.62 2.73
CA ALA A 345 -8.44 -12.37 2.52
C ALA A 345 -8.78 -10.88 2.67
N LEU A 346 -8.07 -10.17 3.57
CA LEU A 346 -8.05 -8.72 3.63
C LEU A 346 -6.76 -8.20 3.01
N ARG A 347 -6.86 -7.03 2.37
CA ARG A 347 -5.75 -6.42 1.64
C ARG A 347 -5.47 -5.02 2.19
N VAL A 348 -4.19 -4.63 2.16
CA VAL A 348 -3.75 -3.29 2.53
C VAL A 348 -3.42 -2.54 1.26
N ALA A 349 -4.09 -1.42 1.04
CA ALA A 349 -3.76 -0.51 -0.05
C ALA A 349 -2.47 0.25 0.25
N CYS A 350 -1.59 0.32 -0.75
CA CYS A 350 -0.45 1.21 -0.77
C CYS A 350 -0.79 2.45 -1.61
N ILE A 351 -0.76 3.63 -1.00
CA ILE A 351 -1.06 4.91 -1.64
C ILE A 351 0.23 5.70 -1.73
N GLY A 352 0.74 5.93 -2.93
CA GLY A 352 1.86 6.84 -3.17
C GLY A 352 1.48 8.28 -2.84
N LEU A 353 2.37 8.97 -2.12
CA LEU A 353 2.24 10.36 -1.69
C LEU A 353 3.22 11.21 -2.50
N GLN A 354 2.71 11.93 -3.49
CA GLN A 354 3.47 12.92 -4.24
C GLN A 354 3.27 14.31 -3.61
N CYS A 355 4.34 14.90 -3.08
CA CYS A 355 4.32 16.31 -2.70
C CYS A 355 4.23 17.16 -3.96
N VAL A 356 3.18 17.98 -4.05
CA VAL A 356 2.91 18.87 -5.19
C VAL A 356 3.06 20.34 -4.83
N GLY A 357 3.35 20.64 -3.57
CA GLY A 357 3.63 22.00 -3.10
C GLY A 357 3.62 22.11 -1.58
N PHE A 358 3.90 23.32 -1.10
CA PHE A 358 3.91 23.64 0.32
C PHE A 358 3.27 25.01 0.57
N ASN A 359 2.16 25.04 1.31
CA ASN A 359 1.41 26.26 1.58
C ASN A 359 2.04 27.05 2.75
N LYS A 360 3.04 27.88 2.44
CA LYS A 360 3.77 28.69 3.44
C LYS A 360 2.84 29.56 4.29
N ALA A 361 1.81 30.15 3.68
CA ALA A 361 0.86 30.98 4.41
C ALA A 361 0.08 30.17 5.45
N MET A 362 -0.38 28.97 5.09
CA MET A 362 -1.06 28.07 6.02
C MET A 362 -0.13 27.58 7.13
N TYR A 363 1.10 27.18 6.78
CA TYR A 363 2.12 26.77 7.73
C TYR A 363 2.36 27.84 8.81
N HIS A 364 2.63 29.08 8.40
CA HIS A 364 2.86 30.18 9.34
C HIS A 364 1.62 30.51 10.16
N ALA A 365 0.43 30.52 9.56
CA ALA A 365 -0.82 30.73 10.28
C ALA A 365 -1.05 29.65 11.36
N MET A 366 -0.68 28.40 11.09
CA MET A 366 -0.79 27.30 12.05
C MET A 366 0.18 27.42 13.21
N LEU A 367 1.43 27.79 12.94
CA LEU A 367 2.40 28.07 13.99
C LEU A 367 1.96 29.25 14.87
N GLU A 368 1.45 30.32 14.26
CA GLU A 368 0.94 31.48 15.00
C GLU A 368 -0.28 31.10 15.86
N GLN A 369 -1.20 30.31 15.32
CA GLN A 369 -2.36 29.83 16.07
C GLN A 369 -1.94 28.93 17.24
N ALA A 370 -0.95 28.04 17.06
CA ALA A 370 -0.43 27.20 18.13
C ALA A 370 0.13 28.04 19.29
N VAL A 371 0.90 29.09 18.97
CA VAL A 371 1.41 30.05 19.97
C VAL A 371 0.26 30.76 20.69
N LYS A 372 -0.76 31.25 19.96
CA LYS A 372 -1.94 31.90 20.56
C LYS A 372 -2.72 30.95 21.47
N CYS A 373 -2.92 29.70 21.06
CA CYS A 373 -3.58 28.68 21.87
C CYS A 373 -2.80 28.40 23.17
N ALA A 374 -1.48 28.26 23.11
CA ALA A 374 -0.64 28.04 24.28
C ALA A 374 -0.62 29.22 25.26
N LEU A 375 -0.81 30.46 24.78
CA LEU A 375 -0.96 31.64 25.62
C LEU A 375 -2.36 31.71 26.26
N ALA A 376 -3.41 31.40 25.51
CA ALA A 376 -4.78 31.43 26.00
C ALA A 376 -5.04 30.42 27.14
N THR A 377 -4.44 29.23 27.07
CA THR A 377 -4.55 28.22 28.14
C THR A 377 -3.96 28.69 29.47
N LYS A 378 -2.95 29.57 29.46
CA LYS A 378 -2.37 30.12 30.69
C LYS A 378 -3.33 31.04 31.46
N PHE A 379 -4.30 31.66 30.78
CA PHE A 379 -5.24 32.59 31.42
C PHE A 379 -6.49 31.92 32.01
N LYS A 380 -6.76 30.64 31.71
CA LYS A 380 -7.90 29.89 32.28
C LYS A 380 -7.56 29.13 33.58
N GLY A 381 -6.34 29.30 34.10
CA GLY A 381 -5.73 28.46 35.14
C GLY A 381 -6.03 28.79 36.60
N THR A 382 -6.98 29.68 36.91
CA THR A 382 -7.51 29.81 38.27
C THR A 382 -9.01 30.04 38.20
N PRO A 383 -9.85 29.00 38.40
CA PRO A 383 -11.23 29.27 38.80
C PRO A 383 -11.17 30.11 40.09
N PRO A 384 -11.85 31.27 40.15
CA PRO A 384 -11.91 32.02 41.39
C PRO A 384 -12.47 31.09 42.48
N PRO A 385 -11.82 31.00 43.66
CA PRO A 385 -12.33 30.20 44.76
C PRO A 385 -13.62 30.84 45.27
N GLY A 386 -14.78 30.37 44.78
CA GLY A 386 -16.07 30.77 45.34
C GLY A 386 -17.25 30.98 44.39
N ALA A 387 -17.13 30.79 43.07
CA ALA A 387 -18.29 30.93 42.17
C ALA A 387 -18.98 29.56 41.98
N GLY A 388 -20.13 29.42 42.65
CA GLY A 388 -20.90 28.20 42.77
C GLY A 388 -21.52 27.66 41.48
N LEU A 389 -22.01 26.42 41.64
CA LEU A 389 -22.81 25.64 40.69
C LEU A 389 -23.77 26.51 39.87
N GLY A 390 -23.59 26.50 38.56
CA GLY A 390 -24.62 27.00 37.66
C GLY A 390 -24.17 27.05 36.21
N THR A 391 -24.82 26.23 35.39
CA THR A 391 -25.38 26.67 34.11
C THR A 391 -24.58 26.29 32.84
N VAL A 392 -25.21 25.32 32.14
CA VAL A 392 -25.19 24.95 30.71
C VAL A 392 -23.93 24.30 30.11
N GLY A 393 -23.90 22.96 30.20
CA GLY A 393 -23.24 22.12 29.22
C GLY A 393 -23.97 22.19 27.88
N GLY A 394 -23.47 23.01 26.96
CA GLY A 394 -23.80 22.92 25.54
C GLY A 394 -23.07 21.73 24.94
N ALA A 395 -23.70 20.57 24.95
CA ALA A 395 -23.24 19.38 24.22
C ALA A 395 -23.35 19.65 22.72
N TRP A 396 -22.24 20.03 22.09
CA TRP A 396 -22.12 20.06 20.64
C TRP A 396 -21.92 18.63 20.14
N ASN A 397 -23.01 17.98 19.74
CA ASN A 397 -22.97 16.76 18.94
C ASN A 397 -22.49 17.12 17.53
N ALA A 398 -21.18 17.04 17.30
CA ALA A 398 -20.62 16.95 15.96
C ALA A 398 -20.64 15.47 15.54
N ALA A 399 -21.73 15.04 14.91
CA ALA A 399 -21.72 13.86 14.06
C ALA A 399 -20.93 14.20 12.79
N GLY A 400 -19.60 14.04 12.87
CA GLY A 400 -18.68 14.03 11.75
C GLY A 400 -17.92 12.72 11.79
N GLU A 401 -18.19 11.83 10.82
CA GLU A 401 -17.50 10.56 10.64
C GLU A 401 -15.99 10.79 10.46
N GLY A 402 -15.26 10.54 11.54
CA GLY A 402 -13.82 10.64 11.62
C GLY A 402 -13.39 10.16 12.99
N ASN A 403 -13.50 8.85 13.25
CA ASN A 403 -12.94 8.22 14.44
C ASN A 403 -11.41 8.29 14.35
N ALA A 404 -10.85 9.42 14.74
CA ALA A 404 -9.45 9.53 15.09
C ALA A 404 -9.27 8.80 16.41
N VAL A 405 -8.70 7.59 16.36
CA VAL A 405 -8.32 6.85 17.55
C VAL A 405 -6.98 7.39 18.04
N ASP A 406 -6.98 8.63 18.52
CA ASP A 406 -5.84 9.30 19.10
C ASP A 406 -5.87 9.12 20.63
N GLY A 407 -4.78 8.63 21.21
CA GLY A 407 -4.57 8.64 22.66
C GLY A 407 -4.91 7.37 23.46
N MET A 408 -4.20 6.25 23.21
CA MET A 408 -3.95 5.25 24.28
C MET A 408 -2.71 4.39 24.00
N VAL A 409 -1.53 5.02 23.79
CA VAL A 409 -0.24 4.30 23.65
C VAL A 409 0.84 4.76 24.66
N SER A 410 0.52 5.64 25.62
CA SER A 410 1.49 6.00 26.70
C SER A 410 1.26 5.27 28.03
N GLY A 411 0.82 4.00 28.00
CA GLY A 411 0.38 3.31 29.23
C GLY A 411 0.78 1.85 29.45
N ILE A 412 1.68 1.25 28.65
CA ILE A 412 2.15 -0.13 28.88
C ILE A 412 3.68 -0.17 28.85
N ALA A 413 4.29 0.41 29.88
CA ALA A 413 5.65 0.11 30.27
C ALA A 413 5.63 -0.26 31.75
N ALA A 414 5.26 -1.51 32.05
CA ALA A 414 5.59 -2.29 33.25
C ALA A 414 4.62 -3.47 33.43
N MET A 415 4.77 -4.52 32.61
CA MET A 415 4.47 -5.88 33.10
C MET A 415 5.74 -6.70 32.93
N SER A 416 6.51 -6.71 34.02
CA SER A 416 7.68 -7.55 34.21
C SER A 416 7.22 -9.01 34.14
N ILE A 417 7.62 -9.71 33.08
CA ILE A 417 7.55 -11.17 33.03
C ILE A 417 8.72 -11.67 33.87
N GLY A 418 8.39 -12.21 35.04
CA GLY A 418 9.34 -12.84 35.95
C GLY A 418 10.07 -13.97 35.24
N SER A 419 11.36 -13.78 35.01
CA SER A 419 12.30 -14.86 34.71
C SER A 419 12.65 -15.54 36.03
N GLU A 420 12.35 -16.84 36.11
CA GLU A 420 12.80 -17.69 37.22
C GLU A 420 14.33 -17.72 37.29
N ASN A 421 14.81 -17.44 38.50
CA ASN A 421 16.22 -17.43 38.87
C ASN A 421 16.83 -18.84 38.81
N VAL A 422 17.93 -18.97 38.06
CA VAL A 422 18.90 -20.06 38.21
C VAL A 422 19.86 -19.67 39.35
N PRO A 423 20.04 -20.47 40.41
CA PRO A 423 20.95 -20.12 41.50
C PRO A 423 22.41 -20.45 41.12
N VAL A 424 23.24 -19.41 41.02
CA VAL A 424 24.71 -19.52 40.98
C VAL A 424 25.24 -19.73 42.40
N GLN A 425 25.79 -20.90 42.66
CA GLN A 425 26.57 -21.19 43.86
C GLN A 425 27.91 -20.45 43.81
N ASN A 426 28.11 -19.49 44.71
CA ASN A 426 29.44 -18.93 44.99
C ASN A 426 30.10 -19.73 46.13
N GLY A 427 31.10 -20.53 45.76
CA GLY A 427 32.01 -21.19 46.69
C GLY A 427 32.93 -20.18 47.38
N LYS A 428 32.87 -20.14 48.72
CA LYS A 428 33.93 -19.56 49.56
C LYS A 428 35.02 -20.60 49.75
N GLY A 429 36.24 -20.27 49.33
CA GLY A 429 37.44 -20.99 49.73
C GLY A 429 38.51 -19.99 50.20
N LYS A 430 38.81 -19.99 51.50
CA LYS A 430 40.11 -19.58 52.04
C LYS A 430 40.41 -20.36 53.32
N LYS A 431 41.50 -21.11 53.23
CA LYS A 431 42.25 -21.88 54.23
C LYS A 431 41.66 -23.22 54.65
#